data_AF-A0A9X6NX58-F1
#
_entry.id   AF-A0A9X6NX58-F1
#
_cell.length_a   1.000
_cell.length_b   1.000
_cell.length_c   1.000
_cell.angle_alpha   90.00
_cell.angle_beta   90.00
_cell.angle_gamma   90.00
#
_symmetry.space_group_name_H-M   'P 1'
#
loop_
_entity.id
_entity.type
_entity.pdbx_description
1 polymer ?
#
loop_
_entity_poly.entity_id
_entity_poly.type
_entity_poly.pdbx_seq_one_letter_code
_entity_poly.pdbx_strand_id
1 'polypeptide(L)'
;MSESLSNSVSMSESLSNSVSMSESLSNSVSMSESLSNSVSMSESLSNSVSMSESLSNSVSMSESLSNSVSMSESLSNSVSMSESLSNSVSMSESLSNSVSMSESLSNSVSMSESLSNSVSMSESLSNSVSMSESLSNSVSMSESLSNSVSMSESLSNSVSMSESLSNSVSMSESLSNSVSMSESLSNSVSMSESLSNSVSMSESLSNSVSMSESLSNSVSMSESLSNSVSMSESLSNSVSMSESLSNSVSMSESLSNSVSMSESLSNS
;
A
#
# COMPACT_ATOMS: atom_id res chain seq x y z
N MET A 1 29.85 -17.64 -3.91
CA MET A 1 30.45 -18.29 -2.72
C MET A 1 30.56 -17.25 -1.62
N SER A 2 31.11 -17.56 -0.44
CA SER A 2 31.38 -16.54 0.58
C SER A 2 32.68 -16.80 1.36
N GLU A 3 33.55 -15.80 1.46
CA GLU A 3 34.71 -15.79 2.37
C GLU A 3 35.07 -14.36 2.84
N SER A 4 35.81 -14.22 3.93
CA SER A 4 35.83 -12.98 4.71
C SER A 4 37.20 -12.47 5.15
N LEU A 5 37.36 -11.14 5.13
CA LEU A 5 38.06 -10.33 6.15
C LEU A 5 37.72 -8.82 6.06
N SER A 6 37.23 -8.36 4.91
CA SER A 6 36.34 -7.20 4.73
C SER A 6 35.55 -7.41 3.43
N ASN A 7 34.23 -7.66 3.49
CA ASN A 7 33.52 -8.57 2.58
C ASN A 7 32.24 -8.00 1.90
N SER A 8 32.07 -8.23 0.60
CA SER A 8 30.87 -7.88 -0.16
C SER A 8 30.98 -8.51 -1.56
N VAL A 9 30.11 -9.45 -1.93
CA VAL A 9 29.93 -10.08 -3.28
C VAL A 9 28.85 -11.20 -3.18
N SER A 10 28.54 -11.97 -4.23
CA SER A 10 27.71 -11.69 -5.42
C SER A 10 27.73 -12.90 -6.40
N MET A 11 27.15 -12.73 -7.60
CA MET A 11 27.00 -13.66 -8.76
C MET A 11 26.19 -14.97 -8.58
N SER A 12 25.66 -15.61 -9.64
CA SER A 12 24.65 -15.26 -10.70
C SER A 12 24.38 -16.52 -11.57
N GLU A 13 23.46 -16.50 -12.55
CA GLU A 13 23.27 -17.46 -13.67
C GLU A 13 22.66 -18.88 -13.40
N SER A 14 22.93 -19.90 -14.28
CA SER A 14 21.85 -20.65 -14.95
C SER A 14 21.66 -22.19 -14.81
N LEU A 15 20.38 -22.61 -14.77
CA LEU A 15 19.83 -23.93 -15.14
C LEU A 15 18.82 -24.02 -16.33
N SER A 16 18.06 -23.03 -16.84
CA SER A 16 18.07 -21.57 -16.70
C SER A 16 18.09 -21.02 -15.28
N ASN A 17 18.70 -19.85 -15.19
CA ASN A 17 18.87 -18.92 -14.08
C ASN A 17 18.28 -19.29 -12.69
N SER A 18 19.06 -19.69 -11.68
CA SER A 18 18.56 -19.66 -10.28
C SER A 18 19.71 -19.61 -9.27
N VAL A 19 20.10 -18.40 -8.86
CA VAL A 19 21.19 -18.20 -7.88
C VAL A 19 20.72 -17.32 -6.70
N SER A 20 21.66 -16.91 -5.87
CA SER A 20 21.53 -16.41 -4.51
C SER A 20 22.98 -16.26 -4.02
N MET A 21 23.42 -15.08 -3.56
CA MET A 21 24.76 -14.95 -2.97
C MET A 21 25.02 -13.67 -2.16
N SER A 22 25.58 -13.85 -0.96
CA SER A 22 25.88 -12.81 0.02
C SER A 22 27.30 -12.96 0.60
N GLU A 23 27.94 -11.83 0.93
CA GLU A 23 29.17 -11.67 1.73
C GLU A 23 29.19 -10.33 2.49
N SER A 24 29.67 -10.31 3.74
CA SER A 24 29.39 -9.17 4.63
C SER A 24 30.54 -8.66 5.57
N LEU A 25 31.13 -7.48 5.23
CA LEU A 25 32.23 -6.66 5.82
C LEU A 25 32.04 -6.06 7.22
N SER A 26 30.81 -5.99 7.71
CA SER A 26 30.08 -4.73 7.86
C SER A 26 29.77 -4.04 6.51
N ASN A 27 28.99 -4.59 5.57
CA ASN A 27 28.30 -5.90 5.37
C ASN A 27 27.37 -5.73 4.11
N SER A 28 27.40 -6.50 3.01
CA SER A 28 26.38 -6.37 1.91
C SER A 28 26.70 -7.23 0.69
N VAL A 29 25.75 -8.02 0.17
CA VAL A 29 25.32 -8.13 -1.26
C VAL A 29 24.35 -9.32 -1.42
N SER A 30 23.76 -9.68 -2.57
CA SER A 30 22.91 -9.01 -3.58
C SER A 30 22.99 -9.91 -4.82
N MET A 31 21.97 -10.72 -5.11
CA MET A 31 22.08 -11.67 -6.22
C MET A 31 20.80 -12.19 -6.84
N SER A 32 20.87 -12.46 -8.16
CA SER A 32 19.81 -12.34 -9.17
C SER A 32 19.64 -13.61 -10.03
N GLU A 33 18.68 -13.55 -10.95
CA GLU A 33 18.45 -14.45 -12.11
C GLU A 33 17.65 -15.75 -11.89
N SER A 34 16.32 -15.73 -12.18
CA SER A 34 15.51 -16.36 -13.28
C SER A 34 14.69 -17.72 -13.22
N LEU A 35 15.04 -18.77 -14.00
CA LEU A 35 14.56 -20.19 -14.11
C LEU A 35 13.57 -20.56 -15.23
N SER A 36 12.26 -20.83 -15.15
CA SER A 36 11.20 -20.99 -14.14
C SER A 36 11.49 -21.02 -12.63
N ASN A 37 11.48 -19.82 -12.06
CA ASN A 37 11.47 -19.45 -10.64
C ASN A 37 12.82 -19.47 -9.93
N SER A 38 13.26 -18.25 -9.65
CA SER A 38 13.45 -17.69 -8.31
C SER A 38 14.85 -17.70 -7.75
N VAL A 39 15.05 -16.61 -7.03
CA VAL A 39 16.26 -16.04 -6.46
C VAL A 39 15.83 -15.16 -5.28
N SER A 40 16.77 -14.52 -4.60
CA SER A 40 16.69 -13.77 -3.36
C SER A 40 18.08 -13.20 -3.11
N MET A 41 18.23 -12.04 -2.43
CA MET A 41 19.30 -11.95 -1.44
C MET A 41 19.12 -10.90 -0.34
N SER A 42 19.90 -11.03 0.74
CA SER A 42 19.90 -10.21 1.96
C SER A 42 21.33 -10.00 2.45
N GLU A 43 21.69 -8.78 2.92
CA GLU A 43 22.88 -8.57 3.79
C GLU A 43 23.24 -7.14 4.24
N SER A 44 24.18 -7.06 5.20
CA SER A 44 23.82 -6.47 6.50
C SER A 44 24.68 -5.29 7.03
N LEU A 45 24.93 -4.27 6.21
CA LEU A 45 25.84 -3.09 6.33
C LEU A 45 26.38 -2.59 7.69
N SER A 46 25.63 -2.00 8.61
CA SER A 46 24.26 -2.32 9.00
C SER A 46 23.12 -1.78 8.15
N ASN A 47 21.97 -2.46 8.04
CA ASN A 47 21.82 -3.69 7.26
C ASN A 47 21.21 -3.29 5.87
N SER A 48 21.09 -4.13 4.84
CA SER A 48 20.75 -3.68 3.47
C SER A 48 20.36 -4.81 2.46
N VAL A 49 20.53 -4.53 1.15
CA VAL A 49 20.56 -5.41 -0.05
C VAL A 49 19.22 -5.52 -0.82
N SER A 50 19.19 -6.39 -1.84
CA SER A 50 18.14 -6.68 -2.83
C SER A 50 18.33 -8.09 -3.42
N MET A 51 17.34 -8.63 -4.15
CA MET A 51 17.47 -8.77 -5.63
C MET A 51 16.16 -9.08 -6.39
N SER A 52 16.25 -9.60 -7.64
CA SER A 52 15.22 -9.79 -8.70
C SER A 52 15.32 -11.09 -9.55
N GLU A 53 14.31 -11.31 -10.44
CA GLU A 53 14.18 -12.23 -11.62
C GLU A 53 13.73 -13.72 -11.48
N SER A 54 12.93 -14.40 -12.34
CA SER A 54 11.95 -14.15 -13.42
C SER A 54 11.89 -15.32 -14.46
N LEU A 55 10.70 -15.78 -14.88
CA LEU A 55 10.16 -15.87 -16.25
C LEU A 55 8.80 -16.59 -16.50
N SER A 56 7.98 -17.28 -15.68
CA SER A 56 7.94 -18.02 -14.39
C SER A 56 8.94 -17.70 -13.27
N ASN A 57 8.45 -17.21 -12.13
CA ASN A 57 9.11 -16.18 -11.33
C ASN A 57 8.70 -16.23 -9.86
N SER A 58 9.57 -15.64 -9.03
CA SER A 58 9.30 -14.99 -7.75
C SER A 58 10.67 -14.57 -7.22
N VAL A 59 10.93 -13.29 -6.98
CA VAL A 59 12.13 -12.86 -6.22
C VAL A 59 11.70 -11.88 -5.13
N SER A 60 12.66 -11.40 -4.34
CA SER A 60 12.49 -11.29 -2.91
C SER A 60 13.72 -10.71 -2.23
N MET A 61 13.51 -10.41 -0.94
CA MET A 61 14.50 -10.31 0.11
C MET A 61 15.31 -9.00 0.20
N SER A 62 15.31 -8.43 1.41
CA SER A 62 16.51 -7.99 2.14
C SER A 62 16.24 -7.46 3.55
N GLU A 63 17.16 -7.74 4.48
CA GLU A 63 17.05 -7.35 5.89
C GLU A 63 18.01 -6.22 6.27
N SER A 64 17.47 -5.20 6.95
CA SER A 64 18.16 -3.95 7.22
C SER A 64 18.16 -3.46 8.68
N LEU A 65 19.26 -2.81 9.05
CA LEU A 65 19.49 -2.04 10.27
C LEU A 65 19.92 -0.59 9.92
N SER A 66 19.78 -0.24 8.63
CA SER A 66 19.83 1.11 8.06
C SER A 66 18.91 1.15 6.83
N ASN A 67 19.37 0.83 5.60
CA ASN A 67 18.51 0.91 4.41
C ASN A 67 18.41 -0.41 3.60
N SER A 68 17.22 -1.01 3.45
CA SER A 68 16.93 -2.23 2.63
C SER A 68 16.20 -1.91 1.35
N VAL A 69 16.44 -2.67 0.27
CA VAL A 69 15.83 -2.42 -1.06
C VAL A 69 15.56 -3.73 -1.87
N SER A 70 14.52 -4.51 -1.55
CA SER A 70 14.11 -5.69 -2.36
C SER A 70 13.39 -5.29 -3.66
N MET A 71 13.59 -6.05 -4.76
CA MET A 71 13.06 -5.73 -6.09
C MET A 71 12.65 -6.97 -6.91
N SER A 72 11.38 -7.40 -6.92
CA SER A 72 10.94 -8.61 -7.64
C SER A 72 10.29 -8.31 -9.01
N GLU A 73 10.70 -9.00 -10.08
CA GLU A 73 10.11 -8.86 -11.42
C GLU A 73 9.59 -10.19 -11.99
N SER A 74 8.47 -10.15 -12.76
CA SER A 74 7.72 -11.37 -13.06
C SER A 74 6.78 -11.39 -14.29
N LEU A 75 6.69 -12.56 -14.94
CA LEU A 75 5.66 -12.99 -15.88
C LEU A 75 4.46 -13.75 -15.23
N SER A 76 4.45 -13.92 -13.91
CA SER A 76 3.54 -14.81 -13.16
C SER A 76 3.44 -14.36 -11.69
N ASN A 77 4.08 -15.01 -10.71
CA ASN A 77 4.05 -14.56 -9.30
C ASN A 77 5.30 -13.73 -8.94
N SER A 78 5.23 -12.77 -8.02
CA SER A 78 6.34 -11.86 -7.65
C SER A 78 6.19 -11.50 -6.17
N VAL A 79 7.26 -11.54 -5.35
CA VAL A 79 7.15 -11.54 -3.86
C VAL A 79 8.30 -10.77 -3.18
N SER A 80 8.38 -9.47 -3.46
CA SER A 80 9.42 -8.59 -2.90
C SER A 80 9.22 -8.36 -1.40
N MET A 81 10.29 -8.41 -0.61
CA MET A 81 10.22 -8.35 0.86
C MET A 81 11.41 -7.58 1.44
N SER A 82 11.17 -6.46 2.12
CA SER A 82 12.21 -5.60 2.69
C SER A 82 11.96 -5.25 4.16
N GLU A 83 12.90 -5.54 5.06
CA GLU A 83 12.83 -5.11 6.47
C GLU A 83 13.94 -4.09 6.77
N SER A 84 13.74 -3.06 7.61
CA SER A 84 14.81 -2.12 8.00
C SER A 84 14.72 -1.49 9.40
N LEU A 85 15.84 -1.06 9.97
CA LEU A 85 15.85 -0.16 11.15
C LEU A 85 15.91 1.34 10.79
N SER A 86 15.91 1.71 9.50
CA SER A 86 15.75 3.11 9.07
C SER A 86 14.86 3.24 7.83
N ASN A 87 15.29 2.84 6.63
CA ASN A 87 14.47 2.97 5.43
C ASN A 87 14.34 1.65 4.67
N SER A 88 13.11 1.22 4.37
CA SER A 88 12.83 -0.02 3.64
C SER A 88 12.08 0.28 2.35
N VAL A 89 12.51 -0.31 1.24
CA VAL A 89 11.89 -0.08 -0.08
C VAL A 89 11.71 -1.40 -0.79
N SER A 90 10.48 -1.88 -0.90
CA SER A 90 10.17 -3.17 -1.52
C SER A 90 9.31 -2.93 -2.77
N MET A 91 9.80 -3.28 -3.96
CA MET A 91 8.97 -3.17 -5.18
C MET A 91 8.78 -4.54 -5.85
N SER A 92 7.59 -4.81 -6.36
CA SER A 92 7.25 -6.08 -6.99
C SER A 92 6.37 -5.89 -8.24
N GLU A 93 6.81 -6.36 -9.40
CA GLU A 93 6.06 -6.30 -10.66
C GLU A 93 5.70 -7.71 -11.18
N SER A 94 4.50 -7.93 -11.75
CA SER A 94 4.13 -9.25 -12.32
C SER A 94 3.11 -9.28 -13.46
N LEU A 95 3.16 -10.25 -14.38
CA LEU A 95 2.04 -10.53 -15.30
C LEU A 95 0.91 -11.41 -14.70
N SER A 96 1.02 -11.88 -13.45
CA SER A 96 -0.11 -12.52 -12.75
C SER A 96 -0.30 -11.95 -11.36
N ASN A 97 0.32 -12.49 -10.31
CA ASN A 97 0.11 -12.02 -8.95
C ASN A 97 1.38 -11.38 -8.39
N SER A 98 1.32 -10.11 -8.03
CA SER A 98 2.44 -9.41 -7.42
C SER A 98 2.16 -9.14 -5.95
N VAL A 99 3.17 -9.32 -5.12
CA VAL A 99 3.15 -9.08 -3.68
C VAL A 99 4.41 -8.31 -3.31
N SER A 100 4.27 -7.17 -2.67
CA SER A 100 5.41 -6.43 -2.13
C SER A 100 5.14 -6.05 -0.68
N MET A 101 6.02 -6.40 0.25
CA MET A 101 5.91 -5.90 1.62
C MET A 101 7.22 -5.29 2.12
N SER A 102 7.07 -4.24 2.93
CA SER A 102 8.16 -3.40 3.39
C SER A 102 7.92 -2.98 4.84
N GLU A 103 8.85 -3.28 5.76
CA GLU A 103 8.77 -2.94 7.18
C GLU A 103 9.94 -2.03 7.59
N SER A 104 9.71 -1.00 8.42
CA SER A 104 10.82 -0.14 8.89
C SER A 104 10.68 0.50 10.28
N LEU A 105 11.80 0.73 10.98
CA LEU A 105 11.79 1.58 12.17
C LEU A 105 11.80 3.10 11.88
N SER A 106 11.87 3.52 10.62
CA SER A 106 11.62 4.91 10.21
C SER A 106 10.71 4.99 8.98
N ASN A 107 11.21 4.94 7.73
CA ASN A 107 10.35 5.12 6.55
C ASN A 107 10.25 3.85 5.71
N SER A 108 9.03 3.39 5.47
CA SER A 108 8.77 2.23 4.64
C SER A 108 8.06 2.62 3.35
N VAL A 109 8.49 2.02 2.24
CA VAL A 109 7.84 2.15 0.94
C VAL A 109 7.65 0.74 0.37
N SER A 110 6.44 0.45 -0.07
CA SER A 110 6.13 -0.77 -0.80
C SER A 110 5.32 -0.48 -2.06
N MET A 111 5.74 -1.00 -3.21
CA MET A 111 4.99 -0.89 -4.47
C MET A 111 4.74 -2.26 -5.07
N SER A 112 3.51 -2.51 -5.55
CA SER A 112 3.18 -3.74 -6.25
C SER A 112 2.39 -3.47 -7.53
N GLU A 113 2.84 -3.95 -8.69
CA GLU A 113 2.13 -3.81 -9.97
C GLU A 113 1.80 -5.18 -10.59
N SER A 114 0.60 -5.37 -11.16
CA SER A 114 0.32 -6.63 -11.89
C SER A 114 -0.75 -6.65 -12.99
N LEU A 115 -0.66 -7.63 -13.91
CA LEU A 115 -1.77 -7.93 -14.86
C LEU A 115 -2.88 -8.83 -14.29
N SER A 116 -2.73 -9.41 -13.09
CA SER A 116 -3.84 -10.05 -12.37
C SER A 116 -4.04 -9.42 -10.99
N ASN A 117 -3.50 -9.97 -9.91
CA ASN A 117 -3.78 -9.47 -8.56
C ASN A 117 -2.53 -8.85 -7.95
N SER A 118 -2.63 -7.61 -7.51
CA SER A 118 -1.51 -6.89 -6.90
C SER A 118 -1.78 -6.63 -5.42
N VAL A 119 -0.75 -6.77 -4.59
CA VAL A 119 -0.85 -6.70 -3.13
C VAL A 119 0.37 -5.97 -2.60
N SER A 120 0.19 -4.81 -1.96
CA SER A 120 1.28 -4.04 -1.36
C SER A 120 1.02 -3.74 0.11
N MET A 121 1.99 -3.99 0.99
CA MET A 121 1.92 -3.69 2.43
C MET A 121 3.14 -2.87 2.88
N SER A 122 2.94 -1.86 3.73
CA SER A 122 4.01 -0.99 4.21
C SER A 122 3.82 -0.63 5.69
N GLU A 123 4.70 -1.13 6.57
CA GLU A 123 4.62 -0.90 8.03
C GLU A 123 5.80 -0.04 8.52
N SER A 124 5.56 0.95 9.40
CA SER A 124 6.68 1.74 9.95
C SER A 124 6.48 2.49 11.26
N LEU A 125 7.59 2.80 11.94
CA LEU A 125 7.58 3.71 13.11
C LEU A 125 7.68 5.21 12.77
N SER A 126 7.90 5.59 11.51
CA SER A 126 7.72 6.97 11.03
C SER A 126 6.71 7.01 9.88
N ASN A 127 7.12 6.89 8.61
CA ASN A 127 6.21 7.09 7.48
C ASN A 127 6.11 5.87 6.58
N SER A 128 4.90 5.37 6.35
CA SER A 128 4.63 4.26 5.44
C SER A 128 3.98 4.78 4.17
N VAL A 129 4.48 4.31 3.03
CA VAL A 129 3.81 4.45 1.73
C VAL A 129 3.61 3.06 1.16
N SER A 130 2.39 2.73 0.78
CA SER A 130 2.07 1.52 0.03
C SER A 130 1.28 1.88 -1.21
N MET A 131 1.68 1.44 -2.40
CA MET A 131 0.86 1.59 -3.61
C MET A 131 0.72 0.24 -4.31
N SER A 132 -0.47 -0.02 -4.87
CA SER A 132 -0.75 -1.25 -5.59
C SER A 132 -1.56 -0.97 -6.86
N GLU A 133 -1.11 -1.42 -8.02
CA GLU A 133 -1.80 -1.25 -9.31
C GLU A 133 -2.11 -2.60 -9.96
N SER A 134 -3.30 -2.81 -10.55
CA SER A 134 -3.56 -4.06 -11.29
C SER A 134 -4.64 -4.06 -12.39
N LEU A 135 -4.56 -5.05 -13.31
CA LEU A 135 -5.66 -5.31 -14.26
C LEU A 135 -6.78 -6.22 -13.71
N SER A 136 -6.59 -6.89 -12.56
CA SER A 136 -7.68 -7.58 -11.85
C SER A 136 -7.93 -6.93 -10.49
N ASN A 137 -7.44 -7.50 -9.37
CA ASN A 137 -7.74 -6.96 -8.05
C ASN A 137 -6.48 -6.37 -7.42
N SER A 138 -6.59 -5.14 -6.93
CA SER A 138 -5.48 -4.46 -6.27
C SER A 138 -5.79 -4.29 -4.78
N VAL A 139 -4.78 -4.49 -3.93
CA VAL A 139 -4.88 -4.28 -2.48
C VAL A 139 -3.65 -3.55 -1.99
N SER A 140 -3.83 -2.41 -1.32
CA SER A 140 -2.74 -1.68 -0.68
C SER A 140 -3.07 -1.42 0.79
N MET A 141 -2.16 -1.78 1.71
CA MET A 141 -2.28 -1.48 3.14
C MET A 141 -1.04 -0.76 3.63
N SER A 142 -1.22 0.23 4.51
CA SER A 142 -0.12 1.04 5.01
C SER A 142 -0.37 1.41 6.47
N GLU A 143 0.55 1.07 7.37
CA GLU A 143 0.41 1.28 8.82
C GLU A 143 1.61 2.07 9.35
N SER A 144 1.41 3.15 10.13
CA SER A 144 2.56 3.84 10.73
C SER A 144 2.34 4.67 12.01
N LEU A 145 3.41 4.89 12.78
CA LEU A 145 3.35 5.79 13.95
C LEU A 145 3.44 7.29 13.61
N SER A 146 3.83 7.70 12.39
CA SER A 146 3.67 9.07 11.90
C SER A 146 2.67 9.12 10.75
N ASN A 147 3.10 9.14 9.48
CA ASN A 147 2.19 9.36 8.36
C ASN A 147 2.08 8.13 7.48
N SER A 148 0.86 7.64 7.31
CA SER A 148 0.55 6.52 6.42
C SER A 148 -0.10 7.01 5.14
N VAL A 149 0.35 6.48 4.01
CA VAL A 149 -0.25 6.68 2.69
C VAL A 149 -0.44 5.31 2.05
N SER A 150 -1.65 5.06 1.54
CA SER A 150 -1.98 3.85 0.80
C SER A 150 -2.77 4.20 -0.46
N MET A 151 -2.32 3.81 -1.65
CA MET A 151 -3.11 3.96 -2.87
C MET A 151 -3.33 2.62 -3.57
N SER A 152 -4.51 2.40 -4.13
CA SER A 152 -4.81 1.18 -4.87
C SER A 152 -5.58 1.48 -6.16
N GLU A 153 -5.07 1.09 -7.32
CA GLU A 153 -5.73 1.27 -8.63
C GLU A 153 -6.03 -0.08 -9.30
N SER A 154 -7.22 -0.27 -9.89
CA SER A 154 -7.47 -1.49 -10.67
C SER A 154 -8.55 -1.47 -11.76
N LEU A 155 -8.47 -2.42 -12.72
CA LEU A 155 -9.57 -2.66 -13.67
C LEU A 155 -10.69 -3.57 -13.13
N SER A 156 -10.50 -4.26 -12.00
CA SER A 156 -11.59 -4.98 -11.31
C SER A 156 -11.87 -4.37 -9.94
N ASN A 157 -11.40 -4.96 -8.85
CA ASN A 157 -11.70 -4.46 -7.50
C ASN A 157 -10.45 -3.89 -6.85
N SER A 158 -10.54 -2.66 -6.35
CA SER A 158 -9.44 -1.98 -5.70
C SER A 158 -9.75 -1.77 -4.22
N VAL A 159 -8.76 -2.01 -3.36
CA VAL A 159 -8.89 -1.85 -1.91
C VAL A 159 -7.65 -1.15 -1.39
N SER A 160 -7.83 0.02 -0.82
CA SER A 160 -6.78 0.72 -0.08
C SER A 160 -7.20 0.89 1.38
N MET A 161 -6.32 0.60 2.33
CA MET A 161 -6.48 1.06 3.71
C MET A 161 -5.19 1.64 4.27
N SER A 162 -5.33 2.60 5.18
CA SER A 162 -4.23 3.37 5.75
C SER A 162 -4.51 3.66 7.22
N GLU A 163 -3.62 3.25 8.12
CA GLU A 163 -3.75 3.46 9.58
C GLU A 163 -2.55 4.27 10.11
N SER A 164 -2.76 5.28 10.97
CA SER A 164 -1.62 5.94 11.61
C SER A 164 -1.86 6.72 12.92
N LEU A 165 -0.79 6.97 13.68
CA LEU A 165 -0.85 7.87 14.85
C LEU A 165 -0.75 9.36 14.52
N SER A 166 -0.32 9.76 13.32
CA SER A 166 -0.46 11.15 12.82
C SER A 166 -1.49 11.23 11.69
N ASN A 167 -1.06 11.21 10.43
CA ASN A 167 -1.98 11.43 9.30
C ASN A 167 -2.08 10.19 8.43
N SER A 168 -3.31 9.75 8.18
CA SER A 168 -3.62 8.65 7.28
C SER A 168 -4.19 9.20 5.97
N VAL A 169 -3.76 8.63 4.85
CA VAL A 169 -4.31 8.87 3.52
C VAL A 169 -4.51 7.55 2.82
N SER A 170 -5.73 7.32 2.33
CA SER A 170 -6.09 6.16 1.52
C SER A 170 -6.84 6.62 0.28
N MET A 171 -6.34 6.36 -0.94
CA MET A 171 -7.14 6.48 -2.17
C MET A 171 -7.32 5.09 -2.80
N SER A 172 -8.49 4.86 -3.40
CA SER A 172 -8.76 3.66 -4.17
C SER A 172 -9.52 4.00 -5.45
N GLU A 173 -9.03 3.58 -6.62
CA GLU A 173 -9.67 3.81 -7.93
C GLU A 173 -9.97 2.48 -8.64
N SER A 174 -11.15 2.31 -9.24
CA SER A 174 -11.42 1.10 -10.04
C SER A 174 -12.46 1.16 -11.15
N LEU A 175 -12.37 0.24 -12.13
CA LEU A 175 -13.47 0.01 -13.09
C LEU A 175 -14.60 -0.89 -12.57
N SER A 176 -14.44 -1.60 -11.44
CA SER A 176 -15.53 -2.33 -10.78
C SER A 176 -15.82 -1.76 -9.40
N ASN A 177 -15.34 -2.36 -8.31
CA ASN A 177 -15.65 -1.90 -6.96
C ASN A 177 -14.40 -1.35 -6.29
N SER A 178 -14.51 -0.14 -5.75
CA SER A 178 -13.41 0.54 -5.06
C SER A 178 -13.74 0.71 -3.59
N VAL A 179 -12.77 0.44 -2.72
CA VAL A 179 -12.92 0.56 -1.27
C VAL A 179 -11.70 1.28 -0.70
N SER A 180 -11.93 2.35 0.03
CA SER A 180 -10.91 3.12 0.73
C SER A 180 -11.23 3.25 2.22
N MET A 181 -10.23 3.09 3.07
CA MET A 181 -10.35 3.23 4.54
C MET A 181 -9.16 4.04 5.10
N SER A 182 -9.44 5.02 5.95
CA SER A 182 -8.41 5.86 6.57
C SER A 182 -8.68 6.05 8.06
N GLU A 183 -7.85 5.46 8.92
CA GLU A 183 -7.92 5.61 10.39
C GLU A 183 -6.72 6.40 10.93
N SER A 184 -6.94 7.39 11.82
CA SER A 184 -5.81 8.06 12.47
C SER A 184 -6.07 8.85 13.76
N LEU A 185 -5.01 9.08 14.55
CA LEU A 185 -5.09 9.95 15.72
C LEU A 185 -4.98 11.47 15.41
N SER A 186 -4.57 11.87 14.20
CA SER A 186 -4.69 13.26 13.75
C SER A 186 -5.68 13.39 12.59
N ASN A 187 -5.25 13.28 11.33
CA ASN A 187 -6.11 13.56 10.18
C ASN A 187 -6.18 12.38 9.22
N SER A 188 -7.40 11.95 8.91
CA SER A 188 -7.68 10.86 7.98
C SER A 188 -8.29 11.40 6.69
N VAL A 189 -7.83 10.89 5.55
CA VAL A 189 -8.38 11.18 4.23
C VAL A 189 -8.59 9.88 3.49
N SER A 190 -9.85 9.51 3.27
CA SER A 190 -10.24 8.41 2.41
C SER A 190 -10.86 8.97 1.12
N MET A 191 -10.37 8.57 -0.05
CA MET A 191 -11.00 8.81 -1.34
C MET A 191 -11.27 7.49 -2.06
N SER A 192 -12.43 7.34 -2.69
CA SER A 192 -12.74 6.16 -3.48
C SER A 192 -13.48 6.54 -4.76
N GLU A 193 -12.98 6.13 -5.93
CA GLU A 193 -13.61 6.38 -7.23
C GLU A 193 -13.89 5.07 -7.98
N SER A 194 -15.07 4.91 -8.60
CA SER A 194 -15.31 3.72 -9.44
C SER A 194 -16.38 3.80 -10.54
N LEU A 195 -16.29 2.91 -11.54
CA LEU A 195 -17.38 2.73 -12.51
C LEU A 195 -18.53 1.82 -12.01
N SER A 196 -18.37 1.05 -10.93
CA SER A 196 -19.48 0.33 -10.29
C SER A 196 -19.80 0.87 -8.90
N ASN A 197 -19.25 0.30 -7.83
CA ASN A 197 -19.59 0.69 -6.46
C ASN A 197 -18.36 1.22 -5.74
N SER A 198 -18.48 2.41 -5.17
CA SER A 198 -17.40 3.06 -4.45
C SER A 198 -17.75 3.19 -2.98
N VAL A 199 -16.79 2.88 -2.11
CA VAL A 199 -16.93 2.99 -0.65
C VAL A 199 -15.72 3.70 -0.09
N SER A 200 -15.95 4.81 0.60
CA SER A 200 -14.93 5.58 1.30
C SER A 200 -15.34 5.69 2.76
N MET A 201 -14.40 5.41 3.67
CA MET A 201 -14.61 5.49 5.11
C MET A 201 -13.39 6.11 5.78
N SER A 202 -13.62 7.07 6.68
CA SER A 202 -12.55 7.83 7.32
C SER A 202 -12.87 8.09 8.78
N GLU A 203 -12.00 7.68 9.70
CA GLU A 203 -12.14 7.87 11.15
C GLU A 203 -10.94 8.63 11.70
N SER A 204 -11.14 9.67 12.53
CA SER A 204 -10.00 10.32 13.19
C SER A 204 -10.27 11.07 14.50
N LEU A 205 -9.24 11.24 15.34
CA LEU A 205 -9.35 12.08 16.53
C LEU A 205 -9.25 13.60 16.26
N SER A 206 -8.80 14.04 15.08
CA SER A 206 -8.91 15.45 14.66
C SER A 206 -9.84 15.62 13.46
N ASN A 207 -9.34 15.56 12.22
CA ASN A 207 -10.15 15.88 11.04
C ASN A 207 -10.25 14.67 10.10
N SER A 208 -11.48 14.22 9.87
CA SER A 208 -11.78 13.12 8.95
C SER A 208 -12.36 13.69 7.66
N VAL A 209 -11.86 13.20 6.53
CA VAL A 209 -12.41 13.47 5.20
C VAL A 209 -12.63 12.15 4.48
N SER A 210 -13.83 11.97 3.93
CA SER A 210 -14.21 10.84 3.10
C SER A 210 -14.89 11.36 1.83
N MET A 211 -14.35 11.06 0.65
CA MET A 211 -15.04 11.28 -0.63
C MET A 211 -15.26 9.96 -1.36
N SER A 212 -16.43 9.80 -1.96
CA SER A 212 -16.75 8.64 -2.80
C SER A 212 -17.45 9.08 -4.09
N GLU A 213 -16.92 8.71 -5.26
CA GLU A 213 -17.56 8.93 -6.57
C GLU A 213 -17.86 7.59 -7.26
N SER A 214 -19.04 7.42 -7.87
CA SER A 214 -19.26 6.28 -8.77
C SER A 214 -20.36 6.39 -9.84
N LEU A 215 -20.26 5.58 -10.89
CA LEU A 215 -21.35 5.44 -11.87
C LEU A 215 -22.52 4.55 -11.39
N SER A 216 -22.38 3.77 -10.30
CA SER A 216 -23.52 3.03 -9.70
C SER A 216 -23.81 3.50 -8.28
N ASN A 217 -23.23 2.88 -7.24
CA ASN A 217 -23.57 3.17 -5.85
C ASN A 217 -22.34 3.71 -5.13
N SER A 218 -22.47 4.90 -4.56
CA SER A 218 -21.40 5.58 -3.85
C SER A 218 -21.75 5.71 -2.37
N VAL A 219 -20.81 5.36 -1.50
CA VAL A 219 -20.96 5.44 -0.04
C VAL A 219 -19.74 6.15 0.53
N SER A 220 -19.97 7.27 1.20
CA SER A 220 -18.97 7.97 1.98
C SER A 220 -19.41 8.05 3.44
N MET A 221 -18.49 7.74 4.36
CA MET A 221 -18.69 7.88 5.80
C MET A 221 -17.47 8.54 6.44
N SER A 222 -17.71 9.52 7.30
CA SER A 222 -16.65 10.27 7.98
C SER A 222 -17.01 10.43 9.46
N GLU A 223 -16.15 9.99 10.37
CA GLU A 223 -16.30 10.13 11.82
C GLU A 223 -15.10 10.87 12.42
N SER A 224 -15.33 11.86 13.31
CA SER A 224 -14.20 12.48 14.03
C SER A 224 -14.53 13.24 15.32
N LEU A 225 -13.53 13.38 16.20
CA LEU A 225 -13.68 14.21 17.40
C LEU A 225 -13.57 15.73 17.15
N SER A 226 -13.09 16.20 15.98
CA SER A 226 -13.16 17.62 15.60
C SER A 226 -14.05 17.84 14.38
N ASN A 227 -13.52 17.73 13.15
CA ASN A 227 -14.27 18.08 11.94
C ASN A 227 -14.37 16.89 10.98
N SER A 228 -15.60 16.50 10.67
CA SER A 228 -15.94 15.40 9.76
C SER A 228 -16.48 15.98 8.46
N VAL A 229 -15.99 15.46 7.33
CA VAL A 229 -16.46 15.80 5.99
C VAL A 229 -16.66 14.52 5.20
N SER A 230 -17.92 14.19 4.92
CA SER A 230 -18.31 13.18 3.96
C SER A 230 -18.92 13.86 2.73
N MET A 231 -18.47 13.49 1.53
CA MET A 231 -19.22 13.78 0.30
C MET A 231 -19.32 12.51 -0.54
N SER A 232 -20.45 12.29 -1.20
CA SER A 232 -20.69 11.15 -2.07
C SER A 232 -21.43 11.58 -3.33
N GLU A 233 -20.88 11.28 -4.50
CA GLU A 233 -21.48 11.55 -5.81
C GLU A 233 -21.76 10.23 -6.56
N SER A 234 -22.92 10.11 -7.20
CA SER A 234 -23.17 8.96 -8.10
C SER A 234 -24.25 9.14 -9.16
N LEU A 235 -24.22 8.30 -10.21
CA LEU A 235 -25.33 8.24 -11.17
C LEU A 235 -26.52 7.39 -10.70
N SER A 236 -26.40 6.54 -9.67
CA SER A 236 -27.53 5.79 -9.12
C SER A 236 -27.86 6.18 -7.68
N ASN A 237 -27.22 5.56 -6.69
CA ASN A 237 -27.53 5.80 -5.27
C ASN A 237 -26.30 6.31 -4.53
N SER A 238 -26.43 7.48 -3.93
CA SER A 238 -25.38 8.10 -3.13
C SER A 238 -25.78 8.09 -1.66
N VAL A 239 -24.84 7.74 -0.78
CA VAL A 239 -24.97 7.84 0.66
C VAL A 239 -23.76 8.58 1.21
N SER A 240 -24.03 9.66 1.95
CA SER A 240 -23.04 10.44 2.69
C SER A 240 -23.49 10.50 4.15
N MET A 241 -22.57 10.22 5.07
CA MET A 241 -22.80 10.32 6.51
C MET A 241 -21.57 10.93 7.17
N SER A 242 -21.80 11.90 8.06
CA SER A 242 -20.77 12.68 8.72
C SER A 242 -21.11 12.85 10.20
N GLU A 243 -20.30 12.27 11.09
CA GLU A 243 -20.48 12.38 12.54
C GLU A 243 -19.29 13.09 13.19
N SER A 244 -19.56 14.04 14.09
CA SER A 244 -18.50 14.69 14.87
C SER A 244 -18.94 15.35 16.18
N LEU A 245 -17.95 15.69 17.01
CA LEU A 245 -18.16 16.52 18.20
C LEU A 245 -18.15 18.04 17.94
N SER A 246 -17.55 18.53 16.85
CA SER A 246 -17.52 19.97 16.52
C SER A 246 -18.29 20.32 15.24
N ASN A 247 -17.79 19.96 14.05
CA ASN A 247 -18.44 20.32 12.78
C ASN A 247 -18.50 19.12 11.83
N SER A 248 -19.71 18.71 11.49
CA SER A 248 -19.99 17.66 10.50
C SER A 248 -20.52 18.28 9.20
N VAL A 249 -20.01 17.83 8.06
CA VAL A 249 -20.51 18.18 6.73
C VAL A 249 -20.75 16.88 5.95
N SER A 250 -21.99 16.70 5.50
CA SER A 250 -22.39 15.59 4.63
C SER A 250 -23.03 16.14 3.37
N MET A 251 -22.65 15.63 2.20
CA MET A 251 -23.23 15.98 0.90
C MET A 251 -23.43 14.72 0.06
N SER A 252 -24.65 14.53 -0.43
CA SER A 252 -24.98 13.40 -1.28
C SER A 252 -25.64 13.90 -2.56
N GLU A 253 -24.94 13.76 -3.69
CA GLU A 253 -25.44 14.09 -5.02
C GLU A 253 -25.71 12.80 -5.80
N SER A 254 -26.89 12.68 -6.41
CA SER A 254 -27.14 11.60 -7.38
C SER A 254 -28.34 11.87 -8.30
N LEU A 255 -28.39 11.10 -9.40
CA LEU A 255 -29.52 11.12 -10.33
C LEU A 255 -30.73 10.27 -9.90
N SER A 256 -30.60 9.34 -8.93
CA SER A 256 -31.74 8.52 -8.47
C SER A 256 -32.07 8.69 -6.99
N ASN A 257 -31.18 8.34 -6.05
CA ASN A 257 -31.46 8.46 -4.61
C ASN A 257 -30.21 8.93 -3.85
N SER A 258 -30.26 10.15 -3.32
CA SER A 258 -29.25 10.68 -2.41
C SER A 258 -29.73 10.62 -0.96
N VAL A 259 -28.84 10.19 -0.06
CA VAL A 259 -29.01 10.25 1.40
C VAL A 259 -27.82 10.99 1.97
N SER A 260 -28.07 12.14 2.59
CA SER A 260 -27.07 12.92 3.34
C SER A 260 -27.53 13.03 4.79
N MET A 261 -26.66 12.70 5.74
CA MET A 261 -26.92 12.86 7.17
C MET A 261 -25.67 13.40 7.87
N SER A 262 -25.85 14.40 8.72
CA SER A 262 -24.77 15.13 9.38
C SER A 262 -25.12 15.32 10.85
N GLU A 263 -24.36 14.73 11.76
CA GLU A 263 -24.54 14.83 13.20
C GLU A 263 -23.34 15.52 13.85
N SER A 264 -23.60 16.67 14.49
CA SER A 264 -22.62 17.46 15.22
C SER A 264 -23.08 17.66 16.67
N LEU A 265 -22.37 17.01 17.61
CA LEU A 265 -22.67 16.99 19.05
C LEU A 265 -22.21 18.28 19.77
N SER A 266 -22.45 19.42 19.12
CA SER A 266 -22.02 20.76 19.53
C SER A 266 -22.60 21.17 20.89
N ASN A 267 -21.75 21.18 21.92
CA ASN A 267 -22.08 21.73 23.23
C ASN A 267 -22.19 23.27 23.16
N SER A 268 -23.27 23.81 23.72
CA SER A 268 -23.44 25.24 24.04
C SER A 268 -22.90 25.60 25.42
#